data_AF-A0A061SGF7-F1
#
_entry.id   AF-A0A061SGF7-F1
#
_cell.length_a   1.000
_cell.length_b   1.000
_cell.length_c   1.000
_cell.angle_alpha   90.00
_cell.angle_beta   90.00
_cell.angle_gamma   90.00
#
_symmetry.space_group_name_H-M   'P 1'
#
loop_
_entity.id
_entity.type
_entity.pdbx_description
1 polymer ?
#
loop_
_entity_poly.entity_id
_entity_poly.type
_entity_poly.pdbx_seq_one_letter_code
_entity_poly.pdbx_strand_id
1 'polypeptide(L)'
;GRALPASEMGPGHCFGEASLLGGASSVRTADVVAAESGYVMRLSKADFVRHLGHLDDMKNLWRIVVLRKTKLLRKLNHDKMLEVAKVLSREILHQGQVVIKKGDIGDKFYIIESGTCEVLGSNNEVLNRIEDGTPFGEAALLTASKRTATVKVT
;
A
#
# COMPACT_ATOMS: atom_id res chain seq x y z
N GLY A 1 14.95 -37.86 19.29
CA GLY A 1 13.50 -37.60 19.17
C GLY A 1 13.29 -36.58 18.08
N ARG A 2 12.35 -36.79 17.15
CA ARG A 2 12.10 -35.86 16.04
C ARG A 2 11.46 -34.59 16.63
N ALA A 3 12.06 -33.43 16.39
CA ALA A 3 11.48 -32.15 16.80
C ALA A 3 10.09 -32.00 16.15
N LEU A 4 9.12 -31.53 16.93
CA LEU A 4 7.79 -31.23 16.39
C LEU A 4 7.91 -30.08 15.37
N PRO A 5 7.19 -30.15 14.23
CA PRO A 5 7.24 -29.09 13.25
C PRO A 5 6.71 -27.78 13.85
N ALA A 6 7.40 -26.68 13.57
CA ALA A 6 6.96 -25.35 14.01
C ALA A 6 5.69 -24.88 13.27
N SER A 7 5.44 -25.41 12.07
CA SER A 7 4.27 -25.13 11.25
C SER A 7 4.08 -26.23 10.19
N GLU A 8 2.85 -26.46 9.76
CA GLU A 8 2.49 -27.32 8.62
C GLU A 8 1.99 -26.46 7.45
N MET A 9 2.30 -26.87 6.22
CA MET A 9 1.99 -26.12 5.02
C MET A 9 1.37 -27.04 3.97
N GLY A 10 0.36 -26.55 3.26
CA GLY A 10 -0.34 -27.28 2.20
C GLY A 10 -0.34 -26.53 0.86
N PRO A 11 -1.04 -27.06 -0.15
CA PRO A 11 -1.17 -26.41 -1.46
C PRO A 11 -1.56 -24.93 -1.36
N GLY A 12 -0.88 -24.07 -2.12
CA GLY A 12 -1.08 -22.62 -2.14
C GLY A 12 -0.22 -21.83 -1.15
N HIS A 13 0.43 -22.49 -0.18
CA HIS A 13 1.38 -21.82 0.72
C HIS A 13 2.74 -21.64 0.05
N CYS A 14 3.43 -20.55 0.40
CA CYS A 14 4.80 -20.26 -0.03
C CYS A 14 5.75 -20.32 1.17
N PHE A 15 6.99 -20.74 0.96
CA PHE A 15 8.04 -20.75 1.99
C PHE A 15 9.38 -20.29 1.44
N GLY A 16 10.26 -19.83 2.33
CA GLY A 16 11.62 -19.40 2.00
C GLY A 16 11.72 -17.97 1.48
N GLU A 17 10.61 -17.24 1.45
CA GLU A 17 10.51 -15.84 1.09
C GLU A 17 11.31 -14.96 2.04
N ALA A 18 11.37 -15.25 3.35
CA ALA A 18 12.14 -14.45 4.31
C ALA A 18 13.60 -14.17 3.89
N SER A 19 14.26 -15.17 3.30
CA SER A 19 15.65 -15.06 2.78
C SER A 19 15.77 -14.27 1.47
N LEU A 20 14.65 -14.09 0.76
CA LEU A 20 14.50 -13.21 -0.39
C LEU A 20 14.08 -11.81 0.06
N LEU A 21 13.36 -11.71 1.18
CA LEU A 21 12.72 -10.49 1.68
C LEU A 21 13.61 -9.57 2.52
N GLY A 22 14.49 -10.14 3.35
CA GLY A 22 15.16 -9.42 4.43
C GLY A 22 16.31 -8.49 4.03
N GLY A 23 16.75 -8.46 2.77
CA GLY A 23 17.92 -7.70 2.35
C GLY A 23 19.25 -8.24 2.91
N ALA A 24 20.26 -8.36 2.04
CA ALA A 24 21.65 -8.81 2.27
C ALA A 24 21.89 -10.20 2.93
N SER A 25 21.10 -10.66 3.90
CA SER A 25 21.28 -11.95 4.53
C SER A 25 20.39 -13.00 3.87
N SER A 26 20.99 -13.85 3.02
CA SER A 26 20.34 -15.04 2.44
C SER A 26 20.22 -16.20 3.42
N VAL A 27 20.21 -15.92 4.72
CA VAL A 27 20.18 -16.95 5.76
C VAL A 27 18.77 -17.52 5.84
N ARG A 28 18.69 -18.85 5.81
CA ARG A 28 17.45 -19.57 6.07
C ARG A 28 17.13 -19.44 7.56
N THR A 29 15.90 -19.06 7.87
CA THR A 29 15.42 -18.92 9.26
C THR A 29 14.83 -20.22 9.81
N ALA A 30 14.57 -21.20 8.94
CA ALA A 30 14.02 -22.49 9.30
C ALA A 30 14.36 -23.53 8.23
N ASP A 31 14.38 -24.80 8.64
CA ASP A 31 14.40 -25.95 7.74
C ASP A 31 12.98 -26.30 7.30
N VAL A 32 12.86 -26.79 6.06
CA VAL A 32 11.60 -27.29 5.50
C VAL A 32 11.84 -28.71 5.03
N VAL A 33 11.01 -29.64 5.50
CA VAL A 33 11.10 -31.06 5.16
C VAL A 33 9.75 -31.48 4.57
N ALA A 34 9.78 -32.16 3.43
CA ALA A 34 8.58 -32.72 2.83
C ALA A 34 8.01 -33.81 3.74
N ALA A 35 6.73 -33.69 4.12
CA ALA A 35 6.04 -34.70 4.90
C ALA A 35 5.73 -35.95 4.06
N GLU A 36 5.47 -35.76 2.77
CA GLU A 36 5.21 -36.79 1.77
C GLU A 36 5.78 -36.38 0.40
N SER A 37 5.81 -37.30 -0.56
CA SER A 37 6.25 -37.02 -1.93
C SER A 37 5.29 -36.06 -2.62
N GLY A 38 5.83 -35.03 -3.29
CA GLY A 38 5.01 -34.04 -3.98
C GLY A 38 5.81 -33.15 -4.93
N TYR A 39 5.12 -32.15 -5.48
CA TYR A 39 5.69 -31.19 -6.43
C TYR A 39 5.65 -29.77 -5.84
N VAL A 40 6.71 -29.00 -6.09
CA VAL A 40 6.78 -27.58 -5.74
C VAL A 40 7.14 -26.76 -6.97
N MET A 41 6.60 -25.55 -7.06
CA MET A 41 7.11 -24.54 -8.00
C MET A 41 8.27 -23.78 -7.33
N ARG A 42 9.42 -23.69 -8.01
CA ARG A 42 10.60 -22.98 -7.48
C ARG A 42 10.90 -21.72 -8.28
N LEU A 43 11.29 -20.66 -7.58
CA LEU A 43 11.85 -19.43 -8.16
C LEU A 43 13.25 -19.19 -7.56
N SER A 44 14.26 -18.96 -8.39
CA SER A 44 15.63 -18.72 -7.92
C SER A 44 15.77 -17.29 -7.35
N LYS A 45 16.72 -17.06 -6.45
CA LYS A 45 16.99 -15.70 -5.93
C LYS A 45 17.38 -14.72 -7.06
N ALA A 46 18.16 -15.19 -8.03
CA ALA A 46 18.57 -14.37 -9.18
C ALA A 46 17.36 -13.98 -10.04
N ASP A 47 16.46 -14.92 -10.32
CA ASP A 47 15.24 -14.65 -11.10
C ASP A 47 14.25 -13.82 -10.31
N PHE A 48 14.14 -14.03 -8.99
CA PHE A 48 13.35 -13.20 -8.09
C PHE A 48 13.79 -11.74 -8.16
N VAL A 49 15.09 -11.46 -7.97
CA VAL A 49 15.62 -10.09 -8.02
C VAL A 49 15.52 -9.51 -9.43
N ARG A 50 15.82 -10.31 -10.47
CA ARG A 50 15.77 -9.85 -11.88
C ARG A 50 14.35 -9.48 -12.33
N HIS A 51 13.35 -10.28 -11.96
CA HIS A 51 12.00 -10.15 -12.49
C HIS A 51 11.03 -9.42 -11.56
N LEU A 52 11.21 -9.52 -10.24
CA LEU A 52 10.36 -8.86 -9.25
C LEU A 52 10.99 -7.59 -8.67
N GLY A 53 12.26 -7.31 -9.00
CA GLY A 53 12.98 -6.12 -8.57
C GLY A 53 13.34 -6.14 -7.09
N HIS A 54 13.59 -4.94 -6.53
CA HIS A 54 13.69 -4.79 -5.08
C HIS A 54 12.29 -4.87 -4.49
N LEU A 55 12.16 -5.43 -3.29
CA LEU A 55 10.85 -5.54 -2.63
C LEU A 55 10.24 -4.22 -2.24
N ASP A 56 11.04 -3.16 -2.24
CA ASP A 56 10.52 -1.81 -2.15
C ASP A 56 9.64 -1.46 -3.36
N ASP A 57 9.90 -2.03 -4.55
CA ASP A 57 8.98 -1.96 -5.70
C ASP A 57 7.71 -2.78 -5.44
N MET A 58 7.81 -3.94 -4.79
CA MET A 58 6.62 -4.70 -4.36
C MET A 58 5.78 -3.96 -3.31
N LYS A 59 6.40 -3.22 -2.39
CA LYS A 59 5.69 -2.32 -1.45
C LYS A 59 4.92 -1.23 -2.19
N ASN A 60 5.34 -0.85 -3.39
CA ASN A 60 4.62 0.14 -4.20
C ASN A 60 3.44 -0.47 -4.97
N LEU A 61 3.31 -1.80 -5.09
CA LEU A 61 2.22 -2.43 -5.84
C LEU A 61 0.85 -2.04 -5.28
N TRP A 62 0.68 -2.05 -3.96
CA TRP A 62 -0.58 -1.61 -3.36
C TRP A 62 -0.85 -0.13 -3.63
N ARG A 63 0.19 0.72 -3.57
CA ARG A 63 0.09 2.16 -3.89
C ARG A 63 -0.36 2.36 -5.33
N ILE A 64 0.21 1.61 -6.28
CA ILE A 64 -0.16 1.63 -7.70
C ILE A 64 -1.64 1.24 -7.87
N VAL A 65 -2.08 0.16 -7.21
CA VAL A 65 -3.48 -0.30 -7.25
C VAL A 65 -4.43 0.79 -6.76
N VAL A 66 -4.09 1.46 -5.66
CA VAL A 66 -4.96 2.52 -5.08
C VAL A 66 -4.91 3.81 -5.90
N LEU A 67 -3.73 4.25 -6.36
CA LEU A 67 -3.56 5.44 -7.21
C LEU A 67 -4.40 5.34 -8.50
N ARG A 68 -4.54 4.13 -9.06
CA ARG A 68 -5.39 3.87 -10.25
C ARG A 68 -6.88 4.09 -10.01
N LYS A 69 -7.35 4.12 -8.75
CA LYS A 69 -8.74 4.47 -8.44
C LYS A 69 -9.04 5.96 -8.66
N THR A 70 -8.01 6.81 -8.67
CA THR A 70 -8.20 8.26 -8.89
C THR A 70 -8.52 8.58 -10.35
N LYS A 71 -9.47 9.49 -10.58
CA LYS A 71 -9.72 10.02 -11.93
C LYS A 71 -8.50 10.75 -12.49
N LEU A 72 -7.72 11.39 -11.61
CA LEU A 72 -6.50 12.13 -11.94
C LEU A 72 -5.41 11.22 -12.52
N LEU A 73 -5.13 10.08 -11.90
CA LEU A 73 -3.93 9.28 -12.21
C LEU A 73 -4.23 8.01 -13.02
N ARG A 74 -5.50 7.58 -13.15
CA ARG A 74 -5.84 6.32 -13.86
C ARG A 74 -5.35 6.21 -15.31
N LYS A 75 -5.05 7.35 -15.96
CA LYS A 75 -4.57 7.40 -17.35
C LYS A 75 -3.04 7.32 -17.49
N LEU A 76 -2.29 7.41 -16.39
CA LEU A 76 -0.83 7.29 -16.46
C LEU A 76 -0.44 5.86 -16.85
N ASN A 77 0.63 5.75 -17.63
CA ASN A 77 1.23 4.46 -17.94
C ASN A 77 1.88 3.85 -16.68
N HIS A 78 2.32 2.59 -16.79
CA HIS A 78 2.89 1.87 -15.65
C HIS A 78 4.12 2.58 -15.06
N ASP A 79 5.04 3.03 -15.91
CA ASP A 79 6.29 3.65 -15.46
C ASP A 79 6.05 4.96 -14.70
N LYS A 80 5.18 5.84 -15.22
CA LYS A 80 4.80 7.07 -14.53
C LYS A 80 4.01 6.80 -13.25
N MET A 81 3.17 5.79 -13.23
CA MET A 81 2.46 5.38 -12.02
C MET A 81 3.45 4.88 -10.95
N LEU A 82 4.49 4.14 -11.35
CA LEU A 82 5.54 3.67 -10.46
C LEU A 82 6.36 4.84 -9.91
N GLU A 83 6.72 5.83 -10.74
CA GLU A 83 7.37 7.07 -10.29
C GLU A 83 6.54 7.78 -9.20
N VAL A 84 5.23 7.95 -9.43
CA VAL A 84 4.32 8.57 -8.44
C VAL A 84 4.24 7.73 -7.16
N ALA A 85 4.11 6.41 -7.27
CA ALA A 85 4.03 5.52 -6.12
C ALA A 85 5.30 5.57 -5.26
N LYS A 86 6.47 5.75 -5.88
CA LYS A 86 7.78 5.86 -5.21
C LYS A 86 7.93 7.14 -4.40
N VAL A 87 7.34 8.26 -4.85
CA VAL A 87 7.46 9.55 -4.16
C VAL A 87 6.39 9.80 -3.10
N LEU A 88 5.39 8.92 -2.96
CA LEU A 88 4.42 9.00 -1.86
C LEU A 88 5.12 8.82 -0.51
N SER A 89 4.99 9.82 0.36
CA SER A 89 5.47 9.81 1.74
C SER A 89 4.34 9.53 2.73
N ARG A 90 4.65 8.81 3.80
CA ARG A 90 3.71 8.56 4.89
C ARG A 90 3.64 9.76 5.82
N GLU A 91 2.43 10.21 6.13
CA GLU A 91 2.14 11.25 7.12
C GLU A 91 1.29 10.63 8.23
N ILE A 92 1.67 10.84 9.50
CA ILE A 92 0.91 10.36 10.64
C ILE A 92 -0.17 11.39 10.94
N LEU A 93 -1.42 10.95 10.95
CA LEU A 93 -2.57 11.79 11.30
C LEU A 93 -3.18 11.27 12.60
N HIS A 94 -3.53 12.19 13.50
CA HIS A 94 -4.10 11.86 14.80
C HIS A 94 -5.62 11.99 14.81
N GLN A 95 -6.29 11.21 15.65
CA GLN A 95 -7.75 11.29 15.82
C GLN A 95 -8.21 12.74 16.09
N GLY A 96 -9.24 13.18 15.37
CA GLY A 96 -9.76 14.55 15.47
C GLY A 96 -8.97 15.61 14.69
N GLN A 97 -7.81 15.28 14.10
CA GLN A 97 -7.04 16.20 13.28
C GLN A 97 -7.79 16.58 12.00
N VAL A 98 -7.81 17.88 11.67
CA VAL A 98 -8.29 18.37 10.38
C VAL A 98 -7.15 18.27 9.35
N VAL A 99 -7.32 17.40 8.36
CA VAL A 99 -6.33 17.12 7.31
C VAL A 99 -6.49 18.07 6.13
N ILE A 100 -7.74 18.41 5.80
CA ILE A 100 -8.10 19.39 4.78
C ILE A 100 -9.10 20.33 5.40
N LYS A 101 -8.93 21.64 5.20
CA LYS A 101 -9.91 22.65 5.59
C LYS A 101 -10.52 23.30 4.35
N LYS A 102 -11.84 23.40 4.33
CA LYS A 102 -12.57 24.06 3.25
C LYS A 102 -12.09 25.50 3.07
N GLY A 103 -11.90 25.92 1.81
CA GLY A 103 -11.48 27.26 1.43
C GLY A 103 -9.97 27.48 1.34
N ASP A 104 -9.16 26.54 1.85
CA ASP A 104 -7.71 26.62 1.74
C ASP A 104 -7.23 26.30 0.32
N ILE A 105 -6.01 26.73 -0.01
CA ILE A 105 -5.33 26.32 -1.25
C ILE A 105 -4.86 24.87 -1.07
N GLY A 106 -5.09 24.03 -2.07
CA GLY A 106 -4.64 22.63 -2.05
C GLY A 106 -3.35 22.43 -2.84
N ASP A 107 -2.32 21.90 -2.20
CA ASP A 107 -1.02 21.53 -2.79
C ASP A 107 -0.70 20.02 -2.66
N LYS A 108 -1.54 19.28 -1.93
CA LYS A 108 -1.41 17.84 -1.67
C LYS A 108 -2.73 17.09 -1.94
N PHE A 109 -2.63 15.81 -2.26
CA PHE A 109 -3.72 14.85 -2.13
C PHE A 109 -3.25 13.68 -1.28
N TYR A 110 -4.18 12.87 -0.80
CA TYR A 110 -3.91 11.85 0.21
C TYR A 110 -4.50 10.51 -0.22
N ILE A 111 -3.97 9.44 0.37
CA ILE A 111 -4.51 8.08 0.31
C ILE A 111 -4.52 7.56 1.73
N ILE A 112 -5.65 7.03 2.19
CA ILE A 112 -5.70 6.37 3.50
C ILE A 112 -4.99 5.02 3.39
N GLU A 113 -3.84 4.89 4.07
CA GLU A 113 -3.16 3.59 4.23
C GLU A 113 -3.88 2.72 5.26
N SER A 114 -4.31 3.32 6.37
CA SER A 114 -5.16 2.71 7.39
C SER A 114 -5.86 3.79 8.23
N GLY A 115 -7.10 3.54 8.62
CA GLY A 115 -7.93 4.42 9.44
C GLY A 115 -9.11 5.01 8.68
N THR A 116 -9.78 5.99 9.29
CA THR A 116 -10.98 6.59 8.69
C THR A 116 -10.97 8.11 8.83
N CYS A 117 -11.66 8.77 7.91
CA CYS A 117 -11.88 10.20 7.93
C CYS A 117 -13.33 10.53 7.58
N GLU A 118 -13.82 11.65 8.08
CA GLU A 118 -15.11 12.24 7.72
C GLU A 118 -14.91 13.48 6.85
N VAL A 119 -15.71 13.57 5.79
CA VAL A 119 -15.88 14.80 5.02
C VAL A 119 -17.00 15.60 5.65
N LEU A 120 -16.69 16.82 6.09
CA LEU A 120 -17.60 17.70 6.79
C LEU A 120 -18.12 18.80 5.87
N GLY A 121 -19.43 19.06 5.98
CA GLY A 121 -20.11 20.17 5.36
C GLY A 121 -19.97 21.48 6.13
N SER A 122 -20.76 22.49 5.76
CA SER A 122 -20.60 23.83 6.34
C SER A 122 -21.11 23.94 7.78
N ASN A 123 -22.01 23.05 8.19
CA ASN A 123 -22.63 23.00 9.51
C ASN A 123 -22.07 21.84 10.37
N ASN A 124 -20.84 21.37 10.06
CA ASN A 124 -20.21 20.19 10.67
C ASN A 124 -20.98 18.87 10.51
N GLU A 125 -21.94 18.81 9.58
CA GLU A 125 -22.61 17.58 9.19
C GLU A 125 -21.64 16.67 8.42
N VAL A 126 -21.73 15.36 8.67
CA VAL A 126 -20.92 14.37 7.95
C VAL A 126 -21.55 14.14 6.57
N LEU A 127 -20.88 14.61 5.52
CA LEU A 127 -21.31 14.45 4.13
C LEU A 127 -20.87 13.11 3.53
N ASN A 128 -19.71 12.61 3.97
CA ASN A 128 -19.16 11.34 3.50
C ASN A 128 -18.15 10.77 4.50
N ARG A 129 -17.85 9.48 4.37
CA ARG A 129 -16.77 8.78 5.09
C ARG A 129 -15.74 8.27 4.10
N ILE A 130 -14.47 8.31 4.50
CA ILE A 130 -13.31 7.86 3.72
C ILE A 130 -12.64 6.75 4.52
N GLU A 131 -12.41 5.62 3.87
CA GLU A 131 -11.84 4.40 4.47
C GLU A 131 -10.53 4.01 3.77
N ASP A 132 -9.88 2.99 4.32
CA ASP A 132 -8.65 2.37 3.81
C ASP A 132 -8.65 2.18 2.29
N GLY A 133 -7.53 2.56 1.66
CA GLY A 133 -7.33 2.43 0.22
C GLY A 133 -8.18 3.38 -0.62
N THR A 134 -8.69 4.47 -0.03
CA THR A 134 -9.44 5.52 -0.72
C THR A 134 -8.60 6.80 -0.87
N PRO A 135 -8.36 7.27 -2.10
CA PRO A 135 -7.76 8.57 -2.35
C PRO A 135 -8.74 9.72 -2.08
N PHE A 136 -8.22 10.88 -1.65
CA PHE A 136 -9.02 12.10 -1.50
C PHE A 136 -8.19 13.40 -1.61
N GLY A 137 -8.86 14.52 -1.82
CA GLY A 137 -8.25 15.85 -1.88
C GLY A 137 -7.69 16.23 -3.26
N GLU A 138 -7.85 15.39 -4.28
CA GLU A 138 -7.34 15.59 -5.63
C GLU A 138 -8.07 16.69 -6.41
N ALA A 139 -9.31 17.02 -6.02
CA ALA A 139 -10.15 17.98 -6.74
C ALA A 139 -9.48 19.36 -6.87
N ALA A 140 -8.94 19.91 -5.78
CA ALA A 140 -8.28 21.21 -5.77
C ALA A 140 -7.04 21.27 -6.69
N LEU A 141 -6.34 20.15 -6.86
CA LEU A 141 -5.18 20.04 -7.74
C LEU A 141 -5.60 20.02 -9.22
N LEU A 142 -6.72 19.37 -9.53
CA LEU A 142 -7.25 19.26 -10.89
C LEU A 142 -7.82 20.58 -11.42
N THR A 143 -8.50 21.33 -10.56
CA THR A 143 -9.25 22.54 -10.93
C THR A 143 -8.52 23.83 -10.60
N ALA A 144 -7.29 23.75 -10.06
CA ALA A 144 -6.54 24.90 -9.54
C ALA A 144 -7.41 25.79 -8.62
N SER A 145 -8.25 25.15 -7.80
CA SER A 145 -9.25 25.83 -6.97
C SER A 145 -9.00 25.58 -5.49
N LYS A 146 -9.74 26.31 -4.64
CA LYS A 146 -9.77 26.08 -3.19
C LYS A 146 -10.37 24.72 -2.84
N ARG A 147 -10.02 24.19 -1.67
CA ARG A 147 -10.62 22.98 -1.08
C ARG A 147 -12.13 23.17 -0.92
N THR A 148 -12.91 22.19 -1.36
CA THR A 148 -14.37 22.27 -1.41
C THR A 148 -15.07 21.82 -0.12
N ALA A 149 -14.38 21.02 0.69
CA ALA A 149 -14.88 20.48 1.95
C ALA A 149 -13.77 20.37 2.99
N THR A 150 -14.15 20.21 4.25
CA THR A 150 -13.24 19.91 5.36
C THR A 150 -13.15 18.40 5.54
N VAL A 151 -11.97 17.86 5.85
CA VAL A 151 -11.76 16.44 6.12
C VAL A 151 -11.09 16.28 7.48
N LYS A 152 -11.66 15.44 8.35
CA LYS A 152 -11.20 15.23 9.73
C LYS A 152 -11.03 13.74 10.02
N VAL A 153 -9.96 13.37 10.71
CA VAL A 153 -9.70 11.99 11.15
C VAL A 153 -10.71 11.57 12.22
N THR A 154 -11.20 10.33 12.14
CA THR A 154 -12.13 9.73 13.12
C THR A 154 -11.47 8.73 14.06
#